data_AF-A0AAW2XZ29-F1
#
_entry.id   AF-A0AAW2XZ29-F1
#
_cell.length_a   1.000
_cell.length_b   1.000
_cell.length_c   1.000
_cell.angle_alpha   90.00
_cell.angle_beta   90.00
_cell.angle_gamma   90.00
#
_symmetry.space_group_name_H-M   'P 1'
#
loop_
_entity.id
_entity.type
_entity.pdbx_description
1 polymer ?
#
loop_
_entity_poly.entity_id
_entity_poly.type
_entity_poly.pdbx_seq_one_letter_code
_entity_poly.pdbx_strand_id
1 'polypeptide(L)'
;MAALETVVEWLRPLVRNEPWDYCVIWKLGDDPSRFIEWGACCCSGGNRPENIIKVKDENGVEKHLIAECKDRLVKHLVGTKACKKLAQLPSVIPLYSG
;
A
#
# COMPACT_ATOMS: atom_id res chain seq x y z
N MET A 1 -5.98 11.32 9.21
CA MET A 1 -5.08 10.49 8.37
C MET A 1 -3.74 10.20 9.03
N ALA A 2 -3.15 11.17 9.76
CA ALA A 2 -1.87 11.02 10.47
C ALA A 2 -1.70 9.73 11.29
N ALA A 3 -2.71 9.32 12.08
CA ALA A 3 -2.59 8.11 12.92
C ALA A 3 -2.29 6.83 12.11
N LEU A 4 -2.90 6.67 10.93
CA LEU A 4 -2.63 5.51 10.08
C LEU A 4 -1.24 5.58 9.47
N GLU A 5 -0.77 6.76 9.09
CA GLU A 5 0.59 6.97 8.57
C GLU A 5 1.64 6.63 9.62
N THR A 6 1.46 7.09 10.86
CA THR A 6 2.34 6.75 11.99
C THR A 6 2.42 5.24 12.22
N VAL A 7 1.30 4.52 12.16
CA VAL A 7 1.33 3.05 12.31
C VAL A 7 2.05 2.40 11.12
N VAL A 8 1.86 2.88 9.88
CA VAL A 8 2.61 2.37 8.72
C VAL A 8 4.11 2.62 8.88
N GLU A 9 4.53 3.75 9.45
CA GLU A 9 5.94 4.04 9.75
C GLU A 9 6.52 3.02 10.72
N TRP A 10 5.78 2.69 11.78
CA TRP A 10 6.18 1.67 12.76
C TRP A 10 6.24 0.26 12.17
N LEU A 11 5.38 -0.07 11.21
CA LEU A 11 5.37 -1.36 10.53
C LEU A 11 6.41 -1.46 9.42
N ARG A 12 6.95 -0.33 8.93
CA ARG A 12 7.92 -0.29 7.82
C ARG A 12 9.13 -1.21 8.01
N PRO A 13 9.75 -1.34 9.20
CA PRO A 13 10.89 -2.23 9.40
C PRO A 13 10.58 -3.70 9.07
N LEU A 14 9.32 -4.14 9.23
CA LEU A 14 8.90 -5.53 8.95
C LEU A 14 9.00 -5.88 7.47
N VAL A 15 8.67 -4.93 6.58
CA VAL A 15 8.77 -5.12 5.13
C VAL A 15 10.14 -4.72 4.58
N ARG A 16 10.87 -3.81 5.26
CA ARG A 16 12.17 -3.32 4.80
C ARG A 16 13.28 -4.37 4.92
N ASN A 17 13.27 -5.12 6.01
CA ASN A 17 14.38 -6.00 6.38
C ASN A 17 14.14 -7.47 6.00
N GLU A 18 13.01 -7.79 5.33
CA GLU A 18 12.49 -9.16 5.13
C GLU A 18 12.19 -9.84 6.49
N PRO A 19 11.18 -10.73 6.63
CA PRO A 19 10.64 -11.66 5.65
C PRO A 19 9.26 -11.31 5.05
N TRP A 20 8.70 -10.14 5.37
CA TRP A 20 7.32 -9.81 4.99
C TRP A 20 7.24 -9.08 3.65
N ASP A 21 6.40 -9.59 2.73
CA ASP A 21 6.12 -8.91 1.45
C ASP A 21 5.38 -7.58 1.64
N TYR A 22 4.44 -7.52 2.58
CA TYR A 22 3.63 -6.33 2.85
C TYR A 22 2.97 -6.35 4.24
N CYS A 23 2.55 -5.18 4.70
CA CYS A 23 1.66 -5.01 5.85
C CYS A 23 0.41 -4.24 5.42
N VAL A 24 -0.76 -4.63 5.93
CA VAL A 24 -2.04 -3.93 5.74
C VAL A 24 -2.63 -3.59 7.09
N ILE A 25 -3.07 -2.35 7.23
CA ILE A 25 -3.87 -1.89 8.35
C ILE A 25 -5.32 -1.88 7.92
N TRP A 26 -6.12 -2.64 8.63
CA TRP A 26 -7.57 -2.69 8.47
C TRP A 26 -8.23 -1.86 9.57
N LYS A 27 -9.30 -1.14 9.23
CA LYS A 27 -10.11 -0.40 10.21
C LYS A 27 -11.54 -0.90 10.17
N LEU A 28 -12.23 -0.78 11.31
CA LEU A 28 -13.67 -1.00 11.35
C LEU A 28 -14.34 0.17 10.62
N GLY A 29 -15.25 -0.13 9.70
CA GLY A 29 -16.03 0.87 8.99
C GLY A 29 -17.14 1.45 9.86
N ASP A 30 -17.51 2.69 9.56
CA ASP A 30 -18.46 3.49 10.36
C ASP A 30 -19.95 3.17 10.07
N ASP A 31 -20.23 2.22 9.16
CA ASP A 31 -21.58 1.88 8.73
C ASP A 31 -22.32 0.94 9.70
N PRO A 32 -23.64 1.09 9.90
CA PRO A 32 -24.46 0.19 10.71
C PRO A 32 -24.38 -1.30 10.31
N SER A 33 -24.09 -1.63 9.04
CA SER A 33 -23.91 -3.01 8.59
C SER A 33 -22.57 -3.64 9.00
N ARG A 34 -21.68 -2.86 9.65
CA ARG A 34 -20.32 -3.17 10.14
C ARG A 34 -19.47 -4.00 9.16
N PHE A 35 -18.48 -3.36 8.56
CA PHE A 35 -17.48 -4.01 7.71
C PHE A 35 -16.06 -3.68 8.18
N ILE A 36 -15.08 -4.44 7.73
CA ILE A 36 -13.66 -4.11 7.86
C ILE A 36 -13.21 -3.50 6.54
N GLU A 37 -12.65 -2.30 6.55
CA GLU A 37 -12.17 -1.61 5.36
C GLU A 37 -10.65 -1.43 5.37
N TRP A 38 -10.09 -1.34 4.17
CA TRP A 38 -8.67 -1.07 3.98
C TRP A 38 -8.31 0.32 4.47
N GLY A 39 -7.52 0.39 5.55
CA GLY A 39 -7.03 1.64 6.11
C GLY A 39 -5.80 2.15 5.38
N ALA A 40 -4.70 1.39 5.43
CA ALA A 40 -3.40 1.75 4.87
C ALA A 40 -2.53 0.51 4.64
N CYS A 41 -1.40 0.65 3.94
CA CYS A 41 -0.44 -0.43 3.78
C CYS A 41 0.98 0.08 3.48
N CYS A 42 1.95 -0.80 3.66
CA CYS A 42 3.30 -0.69 3.11
C CYS A 42 3.71 -2.03 2.48
N CYS A 43 4.61 -1.99 1.49
CA CYS A 43 5.14 -3.23 0.90
C CYS A 43 6.62 -3.16 0.58
N SER A 44 7.25 -4.33 0.45
CA SER A 44 8.68 -4.48 0.15
C SER A 44 9.05 -4.05 -1.27
N GLY A 45 8.06 -3.78 -2.14
CA GLY A 45 8.29 -3.33 -3.51
C GLY A 45 9.10 -2.03 -3.61
N GLY A 46 8.94 -1.14 -2.62
CA GLY A 46 9.68 0.12 -2.51
C GLY A 46 11.07 0.01 -1.89
N ASN A 47 11.54 -1.19 -1.52
CA ASN A 47 12.87 -1.37 -0.92
C ASN A 47 14.01 -1.22 -1.92
N ARG A 48 13.71 -1.42 -3.21
CA ARG A 48 14.69 -1.40 -4.28
C ARG A 48 14.72 -0.03 -4.97
N PRO A 49 15.87 0.65 -5.08
CA PRO A 49 15.96 1.99 -5.68
C PRO A 49 15.41 2.07 -7.11
N GLU A 50 15.53 1.00 -7.89
CA GLU A 50 15.02 0.93 -9.27
C GLU A 50 13.49 1.00 -9.36
N ASN A 51 12.77 0.65 -8.30
CA ASN A 51 11.32 0.70 -8.27
C ASN A 51 10.79 2.06 -7.78
N ILE A 52 11.62 2.88 -7.14
CA ILE A 52 11.19 4.14 -6.54
C ILE A 52 10.89 5.16 -7.64
N ILE A 53 9.69 5.75 -7.60
CA ILE A 53 9.32 6.82 -8.52
C ILE A 53 10.01 8.10 -8.04
N LYS A 54 11.06 8.51 -8.75
CA LYS A 54 11.70 9.81 -8.53
C LYS A 54 10.83 10.89 -9.17
N VAL A 55 10.22 11.74 -8.35
CA VAL A 55 9.50 12.93 -8.82
C VAL A 55 10.54 13.93 -9.35
N LYS A 56 10.96 13.79 -10.61
CA LYS A 56 11.67 14.83 -11.35
C LYS A 56 10.83 15.19 -12.57
N ASP A 57 10.15 16.32 -12.47
CA ASP A 57 9.45 16.95 -13.58
C ASP A 57 10.40 17.96 -14.23
N GLU A 58 10.63 17.83 -15.55
CA GLU A 58 10.89 18.95 -16.48
C GLU A 58 10.84 18.52 -17.97
N ASN A 59 10.94 17.23 -18.32
CA ASN A 59 11.11 16.81 -19.73
C ASN A 59 9.99 15.94 -20.34
N GLY A 60 8.76 15.96 -19.85
CA GLY A 60 7.59 15.56 -20.65
C GLY A 60 7.59 14.13 -21.23
N VAL A 61 7.98 13.10 -20.46
CA VAL A 61 7.85 11.70 -20.88
C VAL A 61 6.85 10.94 -19.98
N GLU A 62 5.77 10.50 -20.61
CA GLU A 62 4.71 9.54 -20.23
C GLU A 62 4.31 9.42 -18.74
N LYS A 63 3.46 10.34 -18.29
CA LYS A 63 2.73 10.25 -16.99
C LYS A 63 1.53 9.29 -17.00
N HIS A 64 1.29 8.52 -18.06
CA HIS A 64 -0.03 7.87 -18.28
C HIS A 64 -0.15 6.37 -17.98
N LEU A 65 0.94 5.63 -17.71
CA LEU A 65 0.86 4.16 -17.56
C LEU A 65 1.52 3.59 -16.30
N ILE A 66 2.10 4.44 -15.45
CA ILE A 66 2.76 3.99 -14.23
C ILE A 66 1.73 3.91 -13.11
N ALA A 67 1.15 2.73 -12.91
CA ALA A 67 0.32 2.48 -11.73
C ALA A 67 1.20 2.58 -10.46
N GLU A 68 0.80 3.45 -9.52
CA GLU A 68 1.45 3.59 -8.21
C GLU A 68 0.95 2.50 -7.25
N CYS A 69 1.86 1.94 -6.44
CA CYS A 69 1.49 0.99 -5.41
C CYS A 69 0.65 1.67 -4.32
N LYS A 70 -0.23 0.92 -3.64
CA LYS A 70 -1.04 1.42 -2.51
C LYS A 70 -0.21 1.81 -1.26
N ASP A 71 1.10 1.60 -1.29
CA ASP A 71 2.03 1.98 -0.22
C ASP A 71 1.97 3.49 0.05
N ARG A 72 1.58 3.85 1.28
CA ARG A 72 1.36 5.27 1.64
C ARG A 72 2.64 6.08 1.86
N LEU A 73 3.74 5.43 2.20
CA LEU A 73 4.96 6.13 2.62
C LEU A 73 6.03 6.14 1.52
N VAL A 74 6.08 5.10 0.69
CA VAL A 74 7.09 4.96 -0.36
C VAL A 74 6.43 4.74 -1.71
N LYS A 75 6.41 5.79 -2.53
CA LYS A 75 5.93 5.73 -3.91
C LYS A 75 6.89 4.92 -4.78
N HIS A 76 6.36 3.87 -5.39
CA HIS A 76 7.11 2.98 -6.27
C HIS A 76 6.20 2.37 -7.35
N LEU A 77 6.83 1.87 -8.41
CA LEU A 77 6.17 1.23 -9.54
C LEU A 77 5.39 -0.02 -9.09
N VAL A 78 4.15 -0.17 -9.53
CA VAL A 78 3.41 -1.44 -9.42
C VAL A 78 4.07 -2.49 -10.31
N GLY A 79 4.15 -3.72 -9.82
CA GLY A 79 4.58 -4.87 -10.62
C GLY A 79 5.45 -5.87 -9.87
N THR A 80 5.98 -5.49 -8.71
CA THR A 80 6.71 -6.41 -7.84
C THR A 80 5.80 -7.53 -7.34
N LYS A 81 6.39 -8.66 -6.91
CA LYS A 81 5.63 -9.78 -6.33
C LYS A 81 4.79 -9.32 -5.13
N ALA A 82 5.34 -8.45 -4.28
CA ALA A 82 4.64 -7.84 -3.17
C ALA A 82 3.44 -7.00 -3.61
N CYS A 83 3.60 -6.11 -4.61
CA CYS A 83 2.49 -5.32 -5.17
C CYS A 83 1.37 -6.22 -5.69
N LYS A 84 1.70 -7.29 -6.39
CA LYS A 84 0.72 -8.22 -6.96
C LYS A 84 -0.08 -8.94 -5.87
N LYS A 85 0.58 -9.41 -4.79
CA LYS A 85 -0.12 -10.02 -3.65
C LYS A 85 -1.02 -9.01 -2.93
N LEU A 86 -0.52 -7.79 -2.72
CA LEU A 86 -1.27 -6.71 -2.10
C LEU A 86 -2.53 -6.33 -2.91
N ALA A 87 -2.44 -6.34 -4.24
CA ALA A 87 -3.54 -6.01 -5.13
C ALA A 87 -4.68 -7.04 -5.15
N GLN A 88 -4.43 -8.28 -4.71
CA GLN A 88 -5.45 -9.33 -4.63
C GLN A 88 -6.38 -9.19 -3.44
N LEU A 89 -6.03 -8.35 -2.46
CA LEU A 89 -6.82 -8.18 -1.26
C LEU A 89 -8.03 -7.27 -1.52
N PRO A 90 -9.18 -7.57 -0.90
CA PRO A 90 -10.38 -6.77 -1.06
C PRO A 90 -10.20 -5.38 -0.43
N SER A 91 -10.94 -4.39 -0.91
CA SER A 91 -10.97 -3.07 -0.26
C SER A 91 -11.84 -3.07 1.00
N VAL A 92 -12.82 -3.99 1.08
CA VAL A 92 -13.79 -4.12 2.18
C VAL A 92 -14.09 -5.60 2.41
N ILE A 93 -14.22 -5.99 3.68
CA ILE A 93 -14.60 -7.34 4.13
C ILE A 93 -15.88 -7.19 4.96
N PRO A 94 -17.04 -7.72 4.51
CA PRO A 94 -18.26 -7.70 5.31
C PRO A 94 -18.11 -8.60 6.54
N LEU A 95 -18.61 -8.17 7.71
CA LEU A 95 -18.59 -9.00 8.92
C LEU A 95 -19.70 -10.03 8.96
N TYR A 96 -20.79 -9.77 8.25
CA TYR A 96 -21.91 -10.68 8.12
C TYR A 96 -21.87 -11.34 6.76
N SER A 97 -21.98 -12.67 6.75
CA SER A 97 -22.32 -13.39 5.52
C SER A 97 -23.79 -13.07 5.27
N GLY A 98 -24.07 -12.35 4.17
CA GLY A 98 -25.43 -11.92 3.80
C GLY A 98 -26.42 -13.07 3.70
#